data_AF-A0A2G9U9B4-F1
#
_entry.id   AF-A0A2G9U9B4-F1
#
_cell.length_a   1.000
_cell.length_b   1.000
_cell.length_c   1.000
_cell.angle_alpha   90.00
_cell.angle_beta   90.00
_cell.angle_gamma   90.00
#
_symmetry.space_group_name_H-M   'P 1'
#
loop_
_entity.id
_entity.type
_entity.pdbx_description
1 polymer ?
#
loop_
_entity_poly.entity_id
_entity_poly.type
_entity_poly.pdbx_seq_one_letter_code
_entity_poly.pdbx_strand_id
1 'polypeptide(L)'
;MYLVDTREMTGEEDSKPVDEEFWKSCRAERTAELEEEFLLRVYWKGIEGTATKELRRQAWPYLLKLFSWDEDPEPKMTEFTTKYREDVDSWRVLEAEVRRQDEEDFLAARHRRFPMAERECSIASEVFEDEMPENGII
;
A
#
# COMPACT_ATOMS: atom_id res chain seq x y z
N MET A 1 16.55 10.11 28.54
CA MET A 1 15.44 11.08 28.36
C MET A 1 15.80 11.92 27.16
N TYR A 2 15.06 11.81 26.06
CA TYR A 2 15.26 12.68 24.90
C TYR A 2 14.49 13.98 25.16
N LEU A 3 15.19 15.11 25.06
CA LEU A 3 14.58 16.42 25.05
C LEU A 3 13.74 16.49 23.77
N VAL A 4 12.42 16.47 23.90
CA VAL A 4 11.53 16.95 22.86
C VAL A 4 11.79 18.45 22.81
N ASP A 5 12.48 18.91 21.78
CA ASP A 5 12.65 20.33 21.50
C ASP A 5 11.26 20.90 21.18
N THR A 6 10.56 21.38 22.21
CA THR A 6 9.31 22.13 22.07
C THR A 6 9.66 23.56 21.66
N ARG A 7 10.34 23.71 20.52
CA ARG A 7 10.47 25.01 19.88
C ARG A 7 9.05 25.49 19.62
N GLU A 8 8.65 26.58 20.27
CA GLU A 8 7.40 27.27 19.95
C GLU A 8 7.45 27.60 18.45
N MET A 9 6.73 26.82 17.64
CA MET A 9 6.55 27.14 16.23
C MET A 9 5.55 28.28 16.19
N THR A 10 6.06 29.50 16.20
CA THR A 10 5.30 30.71 15.94
C THR A 10 4.76 30.68 14.51
N GLY A 11 3.45 30.87 14.31
CA GLY A 11 2.88 31.01 12.96
C GLY A 11 1.49 30.43 12.74
N GLU A 12 0.89 29.71 13.70
CA GLU A 12 -0.44 29.12 13.53
C GLU A 12 -1.54 30.15 13.25
N GLU A 13 -1.51 31.33 13.90
CA GLU A 13 -2.55 32.35 13.74
C GLU A 13 -2.46 33.14 12.43
N ASP A 14 -1.26 33.38 11.92
CA ASP A 14 -1.04 34.17 10.69
C ASP A 14 -1.00 33.31 9.43
N SER A 15 -0.84 31.99 9.56
CA SER A 15 -0.74 31.09 8.42
C SER A 15 -2.09 30.93 7.73
N LYS A 16 -2.08 31.08 6.40
CA LYS A 16 -3.21 30.75 5.53
C LYS A 16 -3.07 29.32 4.99
N PRO A 17 -4.16 28.66 4.58
CA PRO A 17 -4.04 27.40 3.84
C PRO A 17 -3.31 27.61 2.51
N VAL A 18 -2.82 26.51 1.94
CA VAL A 18 -2.35 26.48 0.56
C VAL A 18 -3.57 26.42 -0.35
N ASP A 19 -3.85 27.54 -1.03
CA ASP A 19 -4.89 27.68 -2.05
C ASP A 19 -4.29 27.69 -3.47
N GLU A 20 -5.16 27.80 -4.48
CA GLU A 20 -4.73 27.79 -5.88
C GLU A 20 -3.88 29.00 -6.26
N GLU A 21 -4.14 30.17 -5.66
CA GLU A 21 -3.41 31.42 -5.96
C GLU A 21 -1.98 31.37 -5.44
N PHE A 22 -1.82 30.94 -4.18
CA PHE A 22 -0.52 30.73 -3.57
C PHE A 22 0.26 29.65 -4.30
N TRP A 23 -0.37 28.52 -4.62
CA TRP A 23 0.28 27.45 -5.37
C TRP A 23 0.75 27.89 -6.76
N LYS A 24 -0.08 28.66 -7.48
CA LYS A 24 0.31 29.22 -8.77
C LYS A 24 1.55 30.12 -8.65
N SER A 25 1.63 30.89 -7.57
CA SER A 25 2.79 31.74 -7.27
C SER A 25 4.04 30.89 -6.97
N CYS A 26 3.91 29.85 -6.15
CA CYS A 26 4.99 28.89 -5.86
C CYS A 26 5.54 28.22 -7.13
N ARG A 27 4.67 27.91 -8.10
CA ARG A 27 5.11 27.26 -9.35
C ARG A 27 5.67 28.23 -10.37
N ALA A 28 5.30 29.51 -10.31
CA ALA A 28 5.88 30.57 -11.12
C ALA A 28 7.30 30.92 -10.63
N GLU A 29 7.48 31.03 -9.32
CA GLU A 29 8.73 31.40 -8.67
C GLU A 29 9.13 30.28 -7.69
N ARG A 30 9.97 29.34 -8.15
CA ARG A 30 10.34 28.13 -7.39
C ARG A 30 11.47 28.42 -6.39
N THR A 31 11.30 29.44 -5.54
CA THR A 31 12.33 29.86 -4.58
C THR A 31 12.27 29.05 -3.28
N ALA A 32 13.37 29.04 -2.52
CA ALA A 32 13.45 28.30 -1.26
C ALA A 32 12.56 28.91 -0.17
N GLU A 33 12.37 30.23 -0.19
CA GLU A 33 11.49 30.94 0.75
C GLU A 33 10.03 30.51 0.54
N LEU A 34 9.62 30.34 -0.72
CA LEU A 34 8.28 29.84 -1.05
C LEU A 34 8.13 28.35 -0.72
N GLU A 35 9.20 27.55 -0.78
CA GLU A 35 9.17 26.16 -0.30
C GLU A 35 8.94 26.13 1.22
N GLU A 36 9.68 26.93 1.99
CA GLU A 36 9.54 27.00 3.44
C GLU A 36 8.14 27.49 3.84
N GLU A 37 7.64 28.55 3.20
CA GLU A 37 6.29 29.05 3.44
C GLU A 37 5.23 28.00 3.07
N PHE A 38 5.39 27.31 1.93
CA PHE A 38 4.51 26.21 1.55
C PHE A 38 4.47 25.12 2.62
N LEU A 39 5.63 24.67 3.11
CA LEU A 39 5.71 23.63 4.14
C LEU A 39 5.05 24.07 5.45
N LEU A 40 5.24 25.32 5.86
CA LEU A 40 4.60 25.89 7.05
C LEU A 40 3.07 25.95 6.90
N ARG A 41 2.58 26.43 5.76
CA ARG A 41 1.13 26.48 5.47
C ARG A 41 0.51 25.09 5.46
N VAL A 42 1.16 24.12 4.81
CA VAL A 42 0.71 22.72 4.82
C VAL A 42 0.69 22.15 6.23
N TYR A 43 1.72 22.41 7.04
CA TYR A 43 1.80 21.91 8.40
C TYR A 43 0.67 22.46 9.28
N TRP A 44 0.40 23.77 9.22
CA TRP A 44 -0.54 24.42 10.11
C TRP A 44 -1.99 24.37 9.66
N LYS A 45 -2.24 24.60 8.37
CA LYS A 45 -3.59 24.77 7.81
C LYS A 45 -3.90 23.76 6.70
N GLY A 46 -2.90 23.03 6.23
CA GLY A 46 -3.07 22.07 5.16
C GLY A 46 -3.26 22.72 3.78
N ILE A 47 -3.76 21.89 2.87
CA ILE A 47 -4.08 22.26 1.49
C ILE A 47 -5.60 22.34 1.38
N GLU A 48 -6.09 23.57 1.24
CA GLU A 48 -7.50 23.91 1.13
C GLU A 48 -7.70 24.96 0.04
N GLY A 49 -8.54 24.61 -0.93
CA GLY A 49 -8.87 25.47 -2.07
C GLY A 49 -10.17 25.03 -2.72
N THR A 50 -10.63 25.78 -3.70
CA THR A 50 -11.86 25.46 -4.45
C THR A 50 -11.77 24.08 -5.13
N ALA A 51 -10.58 23.71 -5.61
CA ALA A 51 -10.26 22.43 -6.24
C ALA A 51 -9.25 21.64 -5.39
N THR A 52 -9.48 21.54 -4.07
CA THR A 52 -8.59 20.90 -3.09
C THR A 52 -8.00 19.55 -3.56
N LYS A 53 -8.80 18.69 -4.20
CA LYS A 53 -8.33 17.37 -4.68
C LYS A 53 -7.25 17.50 -5.76
N GLU A 54 -7.45 18.43 -6.69
CA GLU A 54 -6.51 18.69 -7.77
C GLU A 54 -5.22 19.34 -7.25
N LEU A 55 -5.38 20.29 -6.33
CA LEU A 55 -4.26 20.96 -5.69
C LEU A 55 -3.38 19.98 -4.91
N ARG A 56 -3.99 19.07 -4.13
CA ARG A 56 -3.27 17.99 -3.43
C ARG A 56 -2.56 17.07 -4.40
N ARG A 57 -3.19 16.71 -5.53
CA ARG A 57 -2.56 15.87 -6.56
C ARG A 57 -1.25 16.47 -7.08
N GLN A 58 -1.20 17.79 -7.25
CA GLN A 58 -0.02 18.50 -7.74
C GLN A 58 1.03 18.75 -6.65
N ALA A 59 0.59 19.05 -5.42
CA ALA A 59 1.48 19.45 -4.33
C ALA A 59 2.11 18.27 -3.57
N TRP A 60 1.38 17.17 -3.41
CA TRP A 60 1.85 15.99 -2.66
C TRP A 60 3.17 15.38 -3.15
N PRO A 61 3.43 15.28 -4.46
CA PRO A 61 4.71 14.76 -4.94
C PRO A 61 5.93 15.49 -4.36
N TYR A 62 5.85 16.81 -4.12
CA TYR A 62 6.93 17.58 -3.49
C TYR A 62 7.02 17.32 -1.98
N LEU A 63 5.89 17.17 -1.29
CA LEU A 63 5.86 16.80 0.13
C LEU A 63 6.45 15.41 0.39
N LEU A 64 6.19 14.47 -0.52
CA LEU A 64 6.72 13.11 -0.50
C LEU A 64 8.16 13.01 -1.03
N LYS A 65 8.77 14.13 -1.44
CA LYS A 65 10.11 14.19 -2.03
C LYS A 65 10.28 13.30 -3.25
N LEU A 66 9.20 13.08 -4.02
CA LEU A 66 9.26 12.48 -5.36
C LEU A 66 9.90 13.44 -6.37
N PHE A 67 9.71 14.74 -6.16
CA PHE A 67 10.33 15.81 -6.94
C PHE A 67 10.99 16.82 -5.99
N SER A 68 12.12 17.37 -6.41
CA SER A 68 12.68 18.56 -5.78
C SER A 68 11.78 19.77 -6.07
N TRP A 69 11.81 20.79 -5.22
CA TRP A 69 10.94 21.96 -5.35
C TRP A 69 11.08 22.70 -6.69
N ASP A 70 12.31 22.80 -7.16
CA ASP A 70 12.71 23.43 -8.42
C ASP A 70 12.45 22.57 -9.66
N GLU A 71 12.17 21.29 -9.49
CA GLU A 71 11.97 20.35 -10.60
C GLU A 71 10.57 20.45 -11.23
N ASP A 72 10.50 19.98 -12.48
CA ASP A 72 9.25 19.79 -13.20
C ASP A 72 8.82 18.30 -13.15
N PRO A 73 7.58 17.98 -12.74
CA PRO A 73 7.14 16.61 -12.55
C PRO A 73 6.82 15.90 -13.87
N GLU A 74 6.42 16.62 -14.91
CA GLU A 74 5.86 16.04 -16.13
C GLU A 74 6.80 15.05 -16.85
N PRO A 75 8.12 15.31 -16.97
CA PRO A 75 9.05 14.36 -17.58
C PRO A 75 9.20 13.06 -16.77
N LYS A 76 9.31 13.16 -15.44
CA LYS A 76 9.63 12.03 -14.55
C LYS A 76 8.43 11.13 -14.23
N MET A 77 7.20 11.64 -14.33
CA MET A 77 6.00 10.83 -14.09
C MET A 77 5.88 9.64 -15.05
N THR A 78 6.29 9.83 -16.30
CA THR A 78 6.27 8.77 -17.32
C THR A 78 7.29 7.67 -17.02
N GLU A 79 8.48 8.07 -16.56
CA GLU A 79 9.55 7.16 -16.13
C GLU A 79 9.12 6.33 -14.93
N PHE A 80 8.57 6.97 -13.88
CA PHE A 80 8.07 6.26 -12.71
C PHE A 80 6.98 5.24 -13.05
N THR A 81 6.06 5.62 -13.94
CA THR A 81 4.98 4.73 -14.38
C THR A 81 5.52 3.51 -15.14
N THR A 82 6.53 3.73 -15.99
CA THR A 82 7.15 2.66 -16.78
C THR A 82 7.90 1.69 -15.87
N LYS A 83 8.76 2.23 -15.00
CA LYS A 83 9.52 1.44 -14.03
C LYS A 83 8.62 0.63 -13.11
N TYR A 84 7.54 1.24 -12.60
CA TYR A 84 6.58 0.53 -11.76
C TYR A 84 5.96 -0.68 -12.49
N ARG A 85 5.63 -0.53 -13.78
CA ARG A 85 5.08 -1.64 -14.57
C ARG A 85 6.11 -2.75 -14.77
N GLU A 86 7.35 -2.40 -15.09
CA GLU A 86 8.46 -3.34 -15.23
C GLU A 86 8.71 -4.13 -13.93
N ASP A 87 8.69 -3.44 -12.79
CA ASP A 87 8.84 -4.06 -11.47
C ASP A 87 7.67 -5.03 -11.19
N VAL A 88 6.43 -4.61 -11.45
CA VAL A 88 5.24 -5.46 -11.28
C VAL A 88 5.29 -6.69 -12.16
N ASP A 89 5.68 -6.56 -13.42
CA ASP A 89 5.77 -7.69 -14.34
C ASP A 89 6.91 -8.64 -13.94
N SER A 90 8.04 -8.10 -13.47
CA SER A 90 9.13 -8.90 -12.92
C SER A 90 8.67 -9.71 -11.69
N TRP A 91 7.92 -9.09 -10.78
CA TRP A 91 7.35 -9.77 -9.62
C TRP A 91 6.39 -10.89 -10.01
N ARG A 92 5.54 -10.68 -11.03
CA ARG A 92 4.61 -11.71 -11.51
C ARG A 92 5.32 -12.93 -12.07
N VAL A 93 6.42 -12.74 -12.77
CA VAL A 93 7.25 -13.85 -13.28
C VAL A 93 7.82 -14.66 -12.13
N LEU A 94 8.40 -13.99 -11.13
CA LEU A 94 8.93 -14.66 -9.94
C LEU A 94 7.84 -15.40 -9.16
N GLU A 95 6.68 -14.77 -8.97
CA GLU A 95 5.55 -15.37 -8.27
C GLU A 95 5.03 -16.63 -8.99
N ALA A 96 4.98 -16.63 -10.33
CA ALA A 96 4.60 -17.79 -11.10
C ALA A 96 5.59 -18.95 -10.94
N GLU A 97 6.88 -18.66 -10.93
CA GLU A 97 7.93 -19.66 -10.75
C GLU A 97 7.91 -20.26 -9.34
N VAL A 98 7.72 -19.43 -8.30
CA VAL A 98 7.57 -19.90 -6.92
C VAL A 98 6.35 -20.81 -6.78
N ARG A 99 5.19 -20.44 -7.35
CA ARG A 99 4.00 -21.31 -7.31
C ARG A 99 4.23 -22.65 -7.99
N ARG A 100 4.92 -22.67 -9.14
CA ARG A 100 5.28 -23.90 -9.85
C ARG A 100 6.18 -24.79 -8.99
N GLN A 101 7.21 -24.20 -8.38
CA GLN A 101 8.14 -24.93 -7.52
C GLN A 101 7.44 -25.48 -6.27
N ASP A 102 6.59 -24.69 -5.63
CA ASP A 102 5.80 -25.12 -4.47
C ASP A 102 4.87 -26.30 -4.83
N GLU A 103 4.26 -26.29 -6.02
CA GLU A 103 3.43 -27.39 -6.50
C GLU A 103 4.27 -28.67 -6.74
N GLU A 104 5.45 -28.53 -7.35
CA GLU A 104 6.36 -29.65 -7.57
C GLU A 104 6.90 -30.24 -6.26
N ASP A 105 7.26 -29.38 -5.29
CA ASP A 105 7.72 -29.81 -3.97
C ASP A 105 6.60 -30.47 -3.17
N PHE A 106 5.37 -29.98 -3.28
CA PHE A 106 4.20 -30.62 -2.69
C PHE A 106 3.96 -32.02 -3.29
N LEU A 107 3.99 -32.14 -4.62
CA LEU A 107 3.86 -33.43 -5.30
C LEU A 107 5.01 -34.37 -4.93
N ALA A 108 6.24 -33.90 -4.92
CA ALA A 108 7.42 -34.68 -4.53
C ALA A 108 7.32 -35.16 -3.07
N ALA A 109 6.88 -34.31 -2.15
CA ALA A 109 6.62 -34.69 -0.76
C ALA A 109 5.51 -35.75 -0.66
N ARG A 110 4.46 -35.64 -1.47
CA ARG A 110 3.39 -36.66 -1.56
C ARG A 110 3.93 -38.00 -2.08
N HIS A 111 4.77 -38.00 -3.11
CA HIS A 111 5.38 -39.21 -3.67
C HIS A 111 6.44 -39.85 -2.74
N ARG A 112 7.13 -39.04 -1.93
CA ARG A 112 8.05 -39.52 -0.88
C ARG A 112 7.35 -40.17 0.30
N ARG A 113 6.05 -39.91 0.49
CA ARG A 113 5.22 -40.81 1.31
C ARG A 113 4.99 -42.07 0.49
N PHE A 114 5.87 -43.05 0.66
CA PHE A 114 5.58 -44.43 0.28
C PHE A 114 4.17 -44.79 0.75
N PRO A 115 3.39 -45.57 -0.03
CA PRO A 115 2.15 -46.12 0.48
C PRO A 115 2.53 -46.91 1.73
N MET A 116 2.20 -46.40 2.92
CA MET A 116 2.08 -47.27 4.07
C MET A 116 1.10 -48.33 3.59
N ALA A 117 1.61 -49.56 3.45
CA ALA A 117 0.82 -50.74 3.18
C ALA A 117 -0.51 -50.58 3.90
N GLU A 118 -1.60 -50.75 3.14
CA GLU A 118 -2.99 -50.76 3.56
C GLU A 118 -3.08 -50.93 5.08
N ARG A 119 -3.17 -49.81 5.81
CA ARG A 119 -3.60 -49.88 7.20
C ARG A 119 -5.04 -50.32 7.09
N GLU A 120 -5.23 -51.61 7.30
CA GLU A 120 -6.51 -52.29 7.45
C GLU A 120 -7.51 -51.33 8.08
N CYS A 121 -8.65 -51.15 7.40
CA CYS A 121 -9.79 -50.41 7.91
C CYS A 121 -10.03 -50.76 9.37
N SER A 122 -9.67 -49.86 10.28
CA SER A 122 -10.05 -49.91 11.69
C SER A 122 -10.43 -48.51 12.12
N ILE A 123 -11.45 -47.97 11.45
CA ILE A 123 -12.41 -47.06 12.07
C ILE A 123 -13.69 -47.88 12.23
N ALA A 124 -13.66 -48.83 13.16
CA ALA A 124 -14.85 -49.12 13.95
C ALA A 124 -15.01 -47.92 14.90
N SER A 125 -15.58 -46.83 14.38
CA SER A 125 -16.09 -45.75 15.22
C SER A 125 -17.60 -45.95 15.30
N GLU A 126 -18.00 -46.88 16.15
CA GLU A 126 -19.34 -46.90 16.76
C GLU A 126 -19.52 -45.62 17.57
N VAL A 127 -19.91 -44.54 16.93
CA VAL A 127 -20.37 -43.31 17.58
C VAL A 127 -21.46 -42.76 16.66
N PHE A 128 -22.62 -42.44 17.24
CA PHE A 128 -23.90 -42.12 16.61
C PHE A 128 -24.81 -43.34 16.38
N GLU A 129 -25.22 -43.94 17.51
CA GLU A 129 -26.62 -44.36 17.64
C GLU A 129 -27.49 -43.10 17.56
N ASP A 130 -28.39 -43.03 16.60
CA ASP A 130 -29.60 -42.21 16.70
C ASP A 130 -30.75 -42.97 16.04
N GLU A 131 -31.77 -43.21 16.86
CA GLU A 131 -32.96 -44.01 16.62
C GLU A 131 -33.70 -43.63 15.32
N MET A 132 -34.08 -44.63 14.54
CA MET A 132 -35.22 -44.51 13.64
C MET A 132 -36.30 -45.52 14.05
N PRO A 133 -37.53 -45.05 14.37
CA PRO A 133 -38.60 -45.89 14.87
C PRO A 133 -39.07 -46.91 13.83
N GLU A 134 -39.44 -48.09 14.33
CA GLU A 134 -40.00 -49.23 13.62
C GLU A 134 -40.92 -48.84 12.45
N ASN A 135 -40.57 -49.33 11.26
CA ASN A 135 -41.52 -49.51 10.19
C ASN A 135 -42.68 -50.37 10.69
N GLY A 136 -43.86 -49.78 10.87
CA GLY A 136 -45.12 -50.51 10.79
C GLY A 136 -45.27 -51.08 9.39
N ILE A 137 -45.05 -52.39 9.25
CA ILE A 137 -45.42 -53.17 8.07
C ILE A 137 -46.79 -53.80 8.38
N ILE A 138 -47.78 -53.42 7.57
CA ILE A 138 -49.01 -54.14 7.18
C ILE A 138 -49.85 -54.75 8.31
#